data_AF-A0A7X8K451-F1
#
_entry.id   AF-A0A7X8K451-F1
#
_cell.length_a   1.000
_cell.length_b   1.000
_cell.length_c   1.000
_cell.angle_alpha   90.00
_cell.angle_beta   90.00
_cell.angle_gamma   90.00
#
_symmetry.space_group_name_H-M   'P 1'
#
loop_
_entity.id
_entity.type
_entity.pdbx_description
1 polymer ?
#
loop_
_entity_poly.entity_id
_entity_poly.type
_entity_poly.pdbx_seq_one_letter_code
_entity_poly.pdbx_strand_id
1 'polypeptide(L)'
;MEQFKNRFGWTSFYMEFADKLLKYKNNRSRLLELVKGVYDELGMRYPFLEKDGKPVEDICPFTIFGCFNKGITNENRIALIKSFSSSLNVNAEVPTEFDGIPVLNNMRAWFFRGKDKRKEDDISNLWDLFEAGINYGDNPSEITKAGFISCYDKVRKQSGIKWNLTMGLYWIRPYSYLNLDERNRSYLTQDGSPYRASITGVSNLKQLPSAKTYLELISVCQAIFARDNNPHHSFPELSHAAWITTSSGNQPKTGERTFGWIFQGNPKYYDVTGAVKELDVITWSVKQYQKQIKKGDRAYIWLSGPEGGIIASGVILCDPEIRENDEPDPYDLSGNINTKETPVVDIKLKDKLTNTAISREDFLADERLKSASIITFPNATNYRLTSEQADIIDSMINGTYKRIAPKISDKTSAQSRRYWIYAPGQGSSKWEEFYSQGIMGIEWDKMGDLKQYPSRAAMKAIMKELYGAEYSYMNSALATWQFANEIQPGDIVYAKKGLYKVIG
;
A
#
# COMPACT_ATOMS: atom_id res chain seq x y z
N MET A 1 26.36 -28.93 10.15
CA MET A 1 25.28 -29.38 11.05
C MET A 1 24.71 -28.25 11.91
N GLU A 2 25.51 -27.26 12.34
CA GLU A 2 25.03 -26.03 13.02
C GLU A 2 24.13 -25.12 12.16
N GLN A 3 24.37 -25.05 10.85
CA GLN A 3 23.65 -24.15 9.94
C GLN A 3 22.16 -24.47 9.73
N PHE A 4 21.74 -25.73 9.98
CA PHE A 4 20.32 -26.13 9.91
C PHE A 4 19.57 -25.90 11.23
N LYS A 5 20.28 -25.86 12.36
CA LYS A 5 19.65 -25.74 13.70
C LYS A 5 19.02 -24.36 13.94
N ASN A 6 19.44 -23.33 13.20
CA ASN A 6 19.00 -21.95 13.43
C ASN A 6 17.94 -21.42 12.45
N ARG A 7 17.63 -22.16 11.36
CA ARG A 7 16.73 -21.68 10.30
C ARG A 7 15.29 -21.41 10.76
N PHE A 8 14.85 -22.12 11.80
CA PHE A 8 13.51 -21.98 12.38
C PHE A 8 13.56 -21.59 13.87
N GLY A 9 14.66 -20.97 14.33
CA GLY A 9 14.83 -20.56 15.74
C GLY A 9 13.73 -19.62 16.24
N TRP A 10 13.10 -18.86 15.33
CA TRP A 10 11.93 -18.04 15.64
C TRP A 10 10.73 -18.83 16.19
N THR A 11 10.60 -20.12 15.84
CA THR A 11 9.43 -20.93 16.25
C THR A 11 9.36 -21.08 17.77
N SER A 12 10.48 -21.41 18.42
CA SER A 12 10.57 -21.53 19.88
C SER A 12 10.29 -20.21 20.57
N PHE A 13 10.85 -19.11 20.06
CA PHE A 13 10.57 -17.77 20.59
C PHE A 13 9.09 -17.42 20.48
N TYR A 14 8.49 -17.60 19.31
CA TYR A 14 7.09 -17.20 19.07
C TYR A 14 6.12 -18.01 19.93
N MET A 15 6.39 -19.30 20.15
CA MET A 15 5.59 -20.15 21.03
C MET A 15 5.65 -19.68 22.49
N GLU A 16 6.86 -19.46 23.05
CA GLU A 16 6.99 -18.95 24.42
C GLU A 16 6.41 -17.54 24.56
N PHE A 17 6.64 -16.68 23.57
CA PHE A 17 6.06 -15.34 23.52
C PHE A 17 4.53 -15.39 23.60
N ALA A 18 3.90 -16.30 22.86
CA ALA A 18 2.45 -16.48 22.92
C ALA A 18 1.98 -16.89 24.32
N ASP A 19 2.72 -17.78 25.00
CA ASP A 19 2.40 -18.25 26.34
C ASP A 19 2.52 -17.15 27.40
N LYS A 20 3.54 -16.30 27.28
CA LYS A 20 3.69 -15.12 28.16
C LYS A 20 2.59 -14.10 27.89
N LEU A 21 2.26 -13.87 26.62
CA LEU A 21 1.22 -12.94 26.21
C LEU A 21 -0.17 -13.36 26.71
N LEU A 22 -0.48 -14.67 26.70
CA LEU A 22 -1.78 -15.20 27.16
C LEU A 22 -2.11 -14.76 28.60
N LYS A 23 -1.11 -14.57 29.46
CA LYS A 23 -1.29 -14.13 30.86
C LYS A 23 -1.94 -12.76 30.99
N TYR A 24 -1.92 -11.95 29.93
CA TYR A 24 -2.54 -10.63 29.89
C TYR A 24 -4.01 -10.64 29.42
N LYS A 25 -4.59 -11.81 29.12
CA LYS A 25 -5.99 -11.94 28.64
C LYS A 25 -7.00 -11.15 29.49
N ASN A 26 -6.81 -11.16 30.81
CA ASN A 26 -7.67 -10.51 31.80
C ASN A 26 -7.13 -9.16 32.32
N ASN A 27 -6.02 -8.66 31.76
CA ASN A 27 -5.43 -7.36 32.13
C ASN A 27 -4.82 -6.66 30.90
N ARG A 28 -5.69 -6.38 29.92
CA ARG A 28 -5.30 -5.83 28.62
C ARG A 28 -4.87 -4.36 28.67
N SER A 29 -5.38 -3.60 29.64
CA SER A 29 -4.93 -2.22 29.88
C SER A 29 -3.46 -2.19 30.29
N ARG A 30 -3.01 -3.12 31.16
CA ARG A 30 -1.59 -3.25 31.50
C ARG A 30 -0.74 -3.68 30.30
N LEU A 31 -1.28 -4.52 29.42
CA LEU A 31 -0.61 -4.89 28.18
C LEU A 31 -0.40 -3.67 27.27
N LEU A 32 -1.40 -2.80 27.12
CA LEU A 32 -1.27 -1.56 26.35
C LEU A 32 -0.19 -0.63 26.90
N GLU A 33 -0.10 -0.47 28.23
CA GLU A 33 0.98 0.30 28.86
C GLU A 33 2.36 -0.29 28.55
N LEU A 34 2.50 -1.62 28.62
CA LEU A 34 3.74 -2.32 28.28
C LEU A 34 4.12 -2.11 26.81
N VAL A 35 3.16 -2.30 25.90
CA VAL A 35 3.37 -2.10 24.46
C VAL A 35 3.80 -0.66 24.19
N LYS A 36 3.13 0.33 24.81
CA LYS A 36 3.52 1.73 24.67
C LYS A 36 4.96 1.96 25.16
N GLY A 37 5.32 1.40 26.32
CA GLY A 37 6.68 1.48 26.86
C GLY A 37 7.75 0.92 25.91
N VAL A 38 7.47 -0.18 25.20
CA VAL A 38 8.37 -0.75 24.19
C VAL A 38 8.62 0.22 23.03
N TYR A 39 7.59 0.88 22.51
CA TYR A 39 7.76 1.85 21.42
C TYR A 39 8.47 3.12 21.91
N ASP A 40 8.15 3.60 23.11
CA ASP A 40 8.79 4.76 23.72
C ASP A 40 10.29 4.53 23.96
N GLU A 41 10.69 3.34 24.45
CA GLU A 41 12.09 2.93 24.66
C GLU A 41 12.88 2.94 23.35
N LEU A 42 12.26 2.45 22.26
CA LEU A 42 12.90 2.36 20.96
C LEU A 42 12.86 3.69 20.16
N GLY A 43 12.19 4.72 20.69
CA GLY A 43 11.96 5.97 19.97
C GLY A 43 11.15 5.79 18.68
N MET A 44 10.35 4.71 18.59
CA MET A 44 9.53 4.38 17.43
C MET A 44 8.14 5.01 17.56
N ARG A 45 7.53 5.37 16.44
CA ARG A 45 6.16 5.90 16.44
C ARG A 45 5.17 4.82 16.92
N TYR A 46 4.43 5.12 17.99
CA TYR A 46 3.40 4.24 18.52
C TYR A 46 2.22 4.09 17.53
N PRO A 47 1.92 2.87 17.04
CA PRO A 47 1.01 2.71 15.90
C PRO A 47 -0.47 2.51 16.29
N PHE A 48 -0.80 2.38 17.58
CA PHE A 48 -2.15 2.01 18.02
C PHE A 48 -3.01 3.23 18.39
N LEU A 49 -3.35 4.03 17.38
CA LEU A 49 -4.16 5.25 17.50
C LEU A 49 -5.44 5.10 16.69
N GLU A 50 -6.62 5.37 17.26
CA GLU A 50 -7.90 5.46 16.57
C GLU A 50 -7.93 6.62 15.55
N LYS A 51 -8.96 6.68 14.70
CA LYS A 51 -9.11 7.74 13.67
C LYS A 51 -9.12 9.17 14.22
N ASP A 52 -9.58 9.35 15.45
CA ASP A 52 -9.59 10.67 16.13
C ASP A 52 -8.23 11.02 16.79
N GLY A 53 -7.21 10.19 16.57
CA GLY A 53 -5.85 10.37 17.09
C GLY A 53 -5.65 9.86 18.51
N LYS A 54 -6.68 9.33 19.18
CA LYS A 54 -6.54 8.80 20.55
C LYS A 54 -6.00 7.38 20.55
N PRO A 55 -5.21 6.97 21.55
CA PRO A 55 -4.80 5.58 21.70
C PRO A 55 -5.99 4.63 21.80
N VAL A 56 -5.85 3.42 21.27
CA VAL A 56 -6.86 2.36 21.46
C VAL A 56 -6.98 2.00 22.95
N GLU A 57 -8.19 1.69 23.39
CA GLU A 57 -8.51 1.34 24.79
C GLU A 57 -8.35 -0.17 25.06
N ASP A 58 -8.33 -1.01 24.03
CA ASP A 58 -8.13 -2.45 24.11
C ASP A 58 -7.33 -2.97 22.89
N ILE A 59 -6.64 -4.10 23.04
CA ILE A 59 -5.80 -4.72 22.01
C ILE A 59 -5.91 -6.24 22.05
N CYS A 60 -5.91 -6.86 20.87
CA CYS A 60 -5.92 -8.30 20.74
C CYS A 60 -4.49 -8.87 20.63
N PRO A 61 -4.27 -10.15 20.96
CA PRO A 61 -2.93 -10.71 21.04
C PRO A 61 -2.28 -10.89 19.66
N PHE A 62 -3.07 -11.17 18.61
CA PHE A 62 -2.55 -11.28 17.25
C PHE A 62 -2.04 -9.94 16.70
N THR A 63 -2.66 -8.82 17.09
CA THR A 63 -2.17 -7.47 16.76
C THR A 63 -0.82 -7.18 17.41
N ILE A 64 -0.52 -7.75 18.59
CA ILE A 64 0.81 -7.65 19.22
C ILE A 64 1.87 -8.35 18.39
N PHE A 65 1.60 -9.56 17.90
CA PHE A 65 2.48 -10.22 16.92
C PHE A 65 2.63 -9.40 15.64
N GLY A 66 1.56 -8.71 15.21
CA GLY A 66 1.56 -7.78 14.08
C GLY A 66 2.53 -6.60 14.23
N CYS A 67 2.96 -6.24 15.45
CA CYS A 67 3.99 -5.21 15.66
C CYS A 67 5.28 -5.52 14.91
N PHE A 68 5.70 -6.79 14.93
CA PHE A 68 6.98 -7.24 14.37
C PHE A 68 6.81 -8.20 13.18
N ASN A 69 5.61 -8.75 12.95
CA ASN A 69 5.27 -9.52 11.75
C ASN A 69 4.51 -8.68 10.71
N LYS A 70 5.10 -7.55 10.33
CA LYS A 70 4.61 -6.68 9.26
C LYS A 70 5.77 -6.26 8.37
N GLY A 71 5.52 -5.51 7.30
CA GLY A 71 6.54 -5.11 6.34
C GLY A 71 7.51 -4.06 6.87
N ILE A 72 8.17 -4.28 8.01
CA ILE A 72 9.25 -3.48 8.60
C ILE A 72 10.61 -4.12 8.35
N THR A 73 11.70 -3.35 8.52
CA THR A 73 13.07 -3.89 8.40
C THR A 73 13.36 -4.97 9.44
N ASN A 74 14.29 -5.87 9.11
CA ASN A 74 14.75 -6.90 10.05
C ASN A 74 15.42 -6.29 11.28
N GLU A 75 16.12 -5.16 11.15
CA GLU A 75 16.72 -4.45 12.29
C GLU A 75 15.64 -3.96 13.27
N ASN A 76 14.58 -3.32 12.76
CA ASN A 76 13.46 -2.85 13.58
C ASN A 76 12.67 -4.03 14.16
N ARG A 77 12.51 -5.10 13.39
CA ARG A 77 11.86 -6.33 13.84
C ARG A 77 12.62 -6.96 15.01
N ILE A 78 13.94 -7.10 14.90
CA ILE A 78 14.79 -7.62 15.98
C ILE A 78 14.73 -6.69 17.20
N ALA A 79 14.77 -5.37 17.00
CA ALA A 79 14.69 -4.40 18.11
C ALA A 79 13.37 -4.51 18.88
N LEU A 80 12.24 -4.56 18.18
CA LEU A 80 10.91 -4.76 18.78
C LEU A 80 10.85 -6.10 19.52
N ILE A 81 11.28 -7.19 18.90
CA ILE A 81 11.29 -8.52 19.50
C ILE A 81 12.14 -8.54 20.79
N LYS A 82 13.33 -7.93 20.78
CA LYS A 82 14.20 -7.81 21.96
C LYS A 82 13.52 -7.04 23.10
N SER A 83 12.97 -5.86 22.83
CA SER A 83 12.33 -5.04 23.87
C SER A 83 11.05 -5.71 24.42
N PHE A 84 10.24 -6.34 23.57
CA PHE A 84 9.13 -7.15 24.06
C PHE A 84 9.59 -8.38 24.86
N SER A 85 10.67 -9.06 24.43
CA SER A 85 11.23 -10.22 25.14
C SER A 85 11.60 -9.86 26.58
N SER A 86 12.28 -8.72 26.77
CA SER A 86 12.62 -8.19 28.09
C SER A 86 11.37 -7.83 28.89
N SER A 87 10.41 -7.16 28.25
CA SER A 87 9.18 -6.69 28.93
C SER A 87 8.25 -7.84 29.36
N LEU A 88 8.19 -8.93 28.60
CA LEU A 88 7.34 -10.10 28.86
C LEU A 88 8.09 -11.25 29.55
N ASN A 89 9.39 -11.09 29.82
CA ASN A 89 10.27 -12.12 30.37
C ASN A 89 10.23 -13.43 29.55
N VAL A 90 10.44 -13.34 28.24
CA VAL A 90 10.62 -14.49 27.34
C VAL A 90 12.08 -14.94 27.43
N ASN A 91 12.30 -16.24 27.66
CA ASN A 91 13.64 -16.81 27.85
C ASN A 91 14.25 -17.35 26.56
N ALA A 92 13.41 -17.77 25.61
CA ALA A 92 13.84 -18.25 24.31
C ALA A 92 14.73 -17.20 23.60
N GLU A 93 15.71 -17.69 22.85
CA GLU A 93 16.64 -16.84 22.13
C GLU A 93 15.91 -15.97 21.11
N VAL A 94 16.28 -14.69 21.04
CA VAL A 94 15.68 -13.76 20.08
C VAL A 94 16.08 -14.15 18.67
N PRO A 95 15.11 -14.41 17.77
CA PRO A 95 15.42 -14.77 16.39
C PRO A 95 16.09 -13.64 15.62
N THR A 96 17.01 -14.03 14.75
CA THR A 96 17.69 -13.14 13.79
C THR A 96 17.32 -13.44 12.34
N GLU A 97 16.66 -14.58 12.09
CA GLU A 97 16.22 -15.03 10.77
C GLU A 97 14.70 -15.14 10.73
N PHE A 98 14.10 -14.66 9.64
CA PHE A 98 12.64 -14.51 9.53
C PHE A 98 12.04 -15.06 8.23
N ASP A 99 12.85 -15.76 7.43
CA ASP A 99 12.42 -16.32 6.16
C ASP A 99 11.28 -17.33 6.35
N GLY A 100 10.26 -17.22 5.50
CA GLY A 100 9.07 -18.07 5.59
C GLY A 100 8.04 -17.66 6.66
N ILE A 101 8.26 -16.60 7.43
CA ILE A 101 7.25 -16.07 8.36
C ILE A 101 6.28 -15.14 7.59
N PRO A 102 4.95 -15.37 7.65
CA PRO A 102 4.00 -14.46 7.03
C PRO A 102 4.05 -13.08 7.68
N VAL A 103 3.95 -12.03 6.86
CA VAL A 103 3.93 -10.63 7.31
C VAL A 103 2.62 -9.97 6.92
N LEU A 104 2.07 -9.17 7.83
CA LEU A 104 0.89 -8.35 7.57
C LEU A 104 1.24 -7.19 6.65
N ASN A 105 0.20 -6.70 5.97
CA ASN A 105 0.26 -5.41 5.32
C ASN A 105 0.36 -4.33 6.40
N ASN A 106 1.27 -3.36 6.24
CA ASN A 106 1.50 -2.31 7.24
C ASN A 106 0.28 -1.42 7.48
N MET A 107 -0.58 -1.24 6.47
CA MET A 107 -1.85 -0.51 6.59
C MET A 107 -2.98 -1.40 7.13
N ARG A 108 -2.74 -2.71 7.32
CA ARG A 108 -3.73 -3.69 7.81
C ARG A 108 -3.11 -4.68 8.80
N ALA A 109 -2.42 -4.14 9.81
CA ALA A 109 -1.67 -4.88 10.81
C ALA A 109 -2.49 -5.25 12.07
N TRP A 110 -3.71 -4.76 12.22
CA TRP A 110 -4.62 -5.02 13.33
C TRP A 110 -5.57 -6.16 12.95
N PHE A 111 -5.87 -7.02 13.91
CA PHE A 111 -6.87 -8.09 13.74
C PHE A 111 -8.28 -7.62 14.09
N PHE A 112 -8.51 -6.32 14.27
CA PHE A 112 -9.79 -5.73 14.61
C PHE A 112 -9.92 -4.36 13.95
N ARG A 113 -11.15 -3.86 13.79
CA ARG A 113 -11.40 -2.54 13.18
C ARG A 113 -11.36 -1.41 14.21
N GLY A 114 -11.28 -0.16 13.73
CA GLY A 114 -11.43 1.03 14.57
C GLY A 114 -12.76 1.08 15.34
N LYS A 115 -12.82 1.92 16.38
CA LYS A 115 -13.96 2.03 17.33
C LYS A 115 -15.32 2.27 16.65
N ASP A 116 -15.33 2.89 15.47
CA ASP A 116 -16.53 3.16 14.66
C ASP A 116 -17.12 1.93 13.97
N LYS A 117 -16.31 0.88 13.75
CA LYS A 117 -16.68 -0.32 12.99
C LYS A 117 -16.59 -1.62 13.79
N ARG A 118 -15.78 -1.69 14.86
CA ARG A 118 -15.66 -2.89 15.70
C ARG A 118 -16.88 -3.07 16.61
N LYS A 119 -17.24 -4.32 16.86
CA LYS A 119 -18.21 -4.69 17.89
C LYS A 119 -17.53 -4.83 19.24
N GLU A 120 -18.32 -4.71 20.31
CA GLU A 120 -17.85 -4.80 21.70
C GLU A 120 -17.07 -6.10 21.98
N ASP A 121 -17.55 -7.23 21.45
CA ASP A 121 -16.93 -8.54 21.69
C ASP A 121 -15.75 -8.87 20.75
N ASP A 122 -15.47 -8.06 19.72
CA ASP A 122 -14.54 -8.46 18.65
C ASP A 122 -13.12 -8.75 19.17
N ILE A 123 -12.63 -7.94 20.11
CA ILE A 123 -11.30 -8.13 20.73
C ILE A 123 -11.31 -9.31 21.71
N SER A 124 -12.38 -9.47 22.49
CA SER A 124 -12.52 -10.60 23.41
C SER A 124 -12.58 -11.94 22.69
N ASN A 125 -13.30 -12.01 21.57
CA ASN A 125 -13.34 -13.21 20.72
C ASN A 125 -11.96 -13.59 20.17
N LEU A 126 -11.11 -12.59 19.85
CA LEU A 126 -9.74 -12.82 19.40
C LEU A 126 -8.85 -13.37 20.51
N TRP A 127 -9.03 -12.90 21.75
CA TRP A 127 -8.36 -13.50 22.92
C TRP A 127 -8.84 -14.92 23.20
N ASP A 128 -10.13 -15.20 23.05
CA ASP A 128 -10.67 -16.55 23.20
C ASP A 128 -10.14 -17.50 22.12
N LEU A 129 -10.05 -17.04 20.88
CA LEU A 129 -9.43 -17.82 19.81
C LEU A 129 -7.92 -18.03 20.05
N PHE A 130 -7.22 -17.03 20.56
CA PHE A 130 -5.79 -17.15 20.86
C PHE A 130 -5.53 -18.24 21.90
N GLU A 131 -6.30 -18.25 22.99
CA GLU A 131 -6.25 -19.30 24.01
C GLU A 131 -6.69 -20.66 23.46
N ALA A 132 -7.81 -20.73 22.73
CA ALA A 132 -8.28 -21.97 22.11
C ALA A 132 -7.27 -22.54 21.09
N GLY A 133 -6.57 -21.65 20.37
CA GLY A 133 -5.52 -21.99 19.43
C GLY A 133 -4.29 -22.57 20.10
N ILE A 134 -3.85 -21.98 21.21
CA ILE A 134 -2.77 -22.55 22.05
C ILE A 134 -3.19 -23.93 22.57
N ASN A 135 -4.37 -24.02 23.19
CA ASN A 135 -4.84 -25.25 23.84
C ASN A 135 -5.02 -26.41 22.84
N TYR A 136 -5.59 -26.15 21.66
CA TYR A 136 -5.73 -27.20 20.63
C TYR A 136 -4.38 -27.54 19.98
N GLY A 137 -3.53 -26.54 19.74
CA GLY A 137 -2.21 -26.73 19.15
C GLY A 137 -1.28 -27.60 20.01
N ASP A 138 -1.34 -27.44 21.33
CA ASP A 138 -0.50 -28.20 22.27
C ASP A 138 -1.13 -29.54 22.70
N ASN A 139 -2.46 -29.56 22.88
CA ASN A 139 -3.19 -30.70 23.42
C ASN A 139 -4.42 -31.03 22.55
N PRO A 140 -4.22 -31.61 21.35
CA PRO A 140 -5.31 -31.93 20.44
C PRO A 140 -6.20 -33.03 21.05
N SER A 141 -7.47 -32.70 21.27
CA SER A 141 -8.52 -33.60 21.75
C SER A 141 -9.86 -33.17 21.15
N GLU A 142 -10.90 -33.99 21.24
CA GLU A 142 -12.23 -33.59 20.76
C GLU A 142 -12.79 -32.36 21.52
N ILE A 143 -12.42 -32.17 22.80
CA ILE A 143 -12.83 -31.01 23.60
C ILE A 143 -12.11 -29.74 23.12
N THR A 144 -10.79 -29.76 23.03
CA THR A 144 -10.00 -28.59 22.58
C THR A 144 -10.29 -28.24 21.12
N LYS A 145 -10.54 -29.25 20.28
CA LYS A 145 -10.99 -29.08 18.89
C LYS A 145 -12.36 -28.40 18.79
N ALA A 146 -13.33 -28.82 19.60
CA ALA A 146 -14.66 -28.20 19.63
C ALA A 146 -14.57 -26.72 20.07
N GLY A 147 -13.74 -26.43 21.08
CA GLY A 147 -13.45 -25.06 21.52
C GLY A 147 -12.82 -24.22 20.42
N PHE A 148 -11.78 -24.74 19.75
CA PHE A 148 -11.14 -24.07 18.62
C PHE A 148 -12.12 -23.77 17.48
N ILE A 149 -12.93 -24.76 17.07
CA ILE A 149 -13.92 -24.59 16.00
C ILE A 149 -14.90 -23.46 16.33
N SER A 150 -15.43 -23.46 17.55
CA SER A 150 -16.37 -22.43 18.01
C SER A 150 -15.76 -21.02 17.94
N CYS A 151 -14.57 -20.83 18.52
CA CYS A 151 -13.89 -19.54 18.53
C CYS A 151 -13.48 -19.10 17.12
N TYR A 152 -12.93 -20.00 16.30
CA TYR A 152 -12.47 -19.70 14.95
C TYR A 152 -13.64 -19.26 14.07
N ASP A 153 -14.75 -20.01 14.05
CA ASP A 153 -15.90 -19.67 13.20
C ASP A 153 -16.65 -18.42 13.69
N LYS A 154 -16.51 -18.05 14.97
CA LYS A 154 -16.97 -16.75 15.50
C LYS A 154 -16.09 -15.62 14.96
N VAL A 155 -14.77 -15.71 15.16
CA VAL A 155 -13.81 -14.66 14.75
C VAL A 155 -13.76 -14.48 13.24
N ARG A 156 -13.83 -15.55 12.44
CA ARG A 156 -13.75 -15.46 10.97
C ARG A 156 -14.85 -14.60 10.34
N LYS A 157 -15.95 -14.38 11.05
CA LYS A 157 -17.09 -13.56 10.61
C LYS A 157 -16.94 -12.09 10.99
N GLN A 158 -15.94 -11.73 11.80
CA GLN A 158 -15.68 -10.36 12.22
C GLN A 158 -15.16 -9.52 11.06
N SER A 159 -15.53 -8.24 11.06
CA SER A 159 -15.00 -7.31 10.07
C SER A 159 -13.48 -7.23 10.18
N GLY A 160 -12.79 -7.35 9.06
CA GLY A 160 -11.32 -7.24 8.98
C GLY A 160 -10.58 -8.55 9.13
N ILE A 161 -11.26 -9.59 9.57
CA ILE A 161 -10.70 -10.93 9.59
C ILE A 161 -10.76 -11.54 8.18
N LYS A 162 -9.58 -11.88 7.65
CA LYS A 162 -9.34 -12.58 6.39
C LYS A 162 -8.22 -13.62 6.61
N TRP A 163 -7.31 -13.75 5.65
CA TRP A 163 -6.17 -14.66 5.71
C TRP A 163 -5.24 -14.41 6.90
N ASN A 164 -5.23 -13.19 7.46
CA ASN A 164 -4.51 -12.85 8.68
C ASN A 164 -4.84 -13.79 9.84
N LEU A 165 -6.07 -14.32 9.92
CA LEU A 165 -6.44 -15.30 10.96
C LEU A 165 -5.49 -16.51 10.99
N THR A 166 -5.22 -17.08 9.81
CA THR A 166 -4.34 -18.25 9.67
C THR A 166 -2.87 -17.89 9.86
N MET A 167 -2.46 -16.67 9.50
CA MET A 167 -1.12 -16.15 9.78
C MET A 167 -0.90 -16.03 11.30
N GLY A 168 -1.89 -15.49 12.02
CA GLY A 168 -1.89 -15.37 13.48
C GLY A 168 -1.78 -16.72 14.19
N LEU A 169 -2.59 -17.70 13.77
CA LEU A 169 -2.53 -19.07 14.31
C LEU A 169 -1.19 -19.74 14.04
N TYR A 170 -0.66 -19.56 12.82
CA TYR A 170 0.66 -20.06 12.47
C TYR A 170 1.78 -19.42 13.31
N TRP A 171 1.70 -18.12 13.63
CA TRP A 171 2.72 -17.51 14.50
C TRP A 171 2.75 -18.14 15.89
N ILE A 172 1.59 -18.39 16.50
CA ILE A 172 1.51 -18.84 17.90
C ILE A 172 1.87 -20.31 18.08
N ARG A 173 1.54 -21.16 17.09
CA ARG A 173 1.82 -22.61 17.09
C ARG A 173 2.20 -23.05 15.67
N PRO A 174 3.44 -22.76 15.23
CA PRO A 174 3.84 -22.92 13.83
C PRO A 174 3.89 -24.37 13.36
N TYR A 175 4.04 -25.35 14.26
CA TYR A 175 4.00 -26.77 13.90
C TYR A 175 2.58 -27.35 13.83
N SER A 176 1.58 -26.62 14.33
CA SER A 176 0.18 -27.11 14.41
C SER A 176 -0.73 -26.49 13.36
N TYR A 177 -0.41 -25.30 12.86
CA TYR A 177 -1.31 -24.53 11.98
C TYR A 177 -0.68 -24.22 10.62
N LEU A 178 -1.51 -24.26 9.56
CA LEU A 178 -1.12 -23.92 8.20
C LEU A 178 -1.28 -22.41 7.95
N ASN A 179 -0.23 -21.74 7.48
CA ASN A 179 -0.32 -20.38 6.95
C ASN A 179 -1.00 -20.38 5.56
N LEU A 180 -2.07 -19.60 5.39
CA LEU A 180 -2.75 -19.42 4.11
C LEU A 180 -2.62 -17.98 3.57
N ASP A 181 -1.48 -17.32 3.77
CA ASP A 181 -1.15 -16.09 3.04
C ASP A 181 -1.07 -16.30 1.52
N GLU A 182 -0.94 -15.23 0.74
CA GLU A 182 -0.93 -15.34 -0.73
C GLU A 182 0.15 -16.30 -1.24
N ARG A 183 1.37 -16.18 -0.70
CA ARG A 183 2.53 -16.99 -1.14
C ARG A 183 2.28 -18.47 -0.91
N ASN A 184 1.78 -18.82 0.27
CA ASN A 184 1.46 -20.20 0.61
C ASN A 184 0.30 -20.73 -0.23
N ARG A 185 -0.78 -19.95 -0.43
CA ARG A 185 -1.89 -20.38 -1.30
C ARG A 185 -1.43 -20.62 -2.74
N SER A 186 -0.60 -19.73 -3.30
CA SER A 186 -0.01 -19.92 -4.63
C SER A 186 0.86 -21.17 -4.68
N TYR A 187 1.74 -21.38 -3.70
CA TYR A 187 2.61 -22.55 -3.65
C TYR A 187 1.85 -23.88 -3.49
N LEU A 188 0.79 -23.89 -2.67
CA LEU A 188 -0.06 -25.05 -2.46
C LEU A 188 -0.86 -25.43 -3.71
N THR A 189 -1.19 -24.44 -4.55
CA THR A 189 -2.09 -24.63 -5.69
C THR A 189 -1.40 -24.54 -7.05
N GLN A 190 -0.12 -24.18 -7.14
CA GLN A 190 0.61 -24.13 -8.41
C GLN A 190 0.78 -25.52 -9.05
N ASP A 191 0.89 -25.55 -10.38
CA ASP A 191 1.16 -26.79 -11.11
C ASP A 191 2.50 -27.39 -10.68
N GLY A 192 2.54 -28.72 -10.57
CA GLY A 192 3.70 -29.45 -10.05
C GLY A 192 3.88 -29.41 -8.52
N SER A 193 3.04 -28.68 -7.79
CA SER A 193 3.04 -28.74 -6.32
C SER A 193 2.56 -30.11 -5.83
N PRO A 194 3.27 -30.78 -4.90
CA PRO A 194 2.84 -32.07 -4.35
C PRO A 194 1.53 -31.97 -3.55
N TYR A 195 1.15 -30.74 -3.17
CA TYR A 195 -0.05 -30.45 -2.40
C TYR A 195 -1.29 -30.24 -3.28
N ARG A 196 -1.13 -29.85 -4.54
CA ARG A 196 -2.21 -29.30 -5.38
C ARG A 196 -3.43 -30.19 -5.42
N ALA A 197 -3.27 -31.47 -5.78
CA ALA A 197 -4.39 -32.39 -5.93
C ALA A 197 -5.19 -32.59 -4.63
N SER A 198 -4.50 -32.73 -3.50
CA SER A 198 -5.16 -32.93 -2.20
C SER A 198 -5.79 -31.65 -1.66
N ILE A 199 -5.13 -30.50 -1.85
CA ILE A 199 -5.66 -29.19 -1.42
C ILE A 199 -6.89 -28.80 -2.23
N THR A 200 -6.84 -28.92 -3.56
CA THR A 200 -7.98 -28.53 -4.43
C THR A 200 -9.18 -29.46 -4.27
N GLY A 201 -8.99 -30.69 -3.79
CA GLY A 201 -10.06 -31.59 -3.40
C GLY A 201 -10.84 -31.12 -2.16
N VAL A 202 -10.21 -30.35 -1.27
CA VAL A 202 -10.81 -29.83 -0.03
C VAL A 202 -11.33 -28.40 -0.21
N SER A 203 -10.55 -27.54 -0.86
CA SER A 203 -10.91 -26.13 -1.06
C SER A 203 -10.21 -25.52 -2.27
N ASN A 204 -10.92 -24.60 -2.95
CA ASN A 204 -10.33 -23.76 -4.00
C ASN A 204 -9.55 -22.55 -3.45
N LEU A 205 -9.50 -22.38 -2.13
CA LEU A 205 -8.78 -21.30 -1.44
C LEU A 205 -9.10 -19.87 -1.95
N LYS A 206 -10.32 -19.65 -2.47
CA LYS A 206 -10.78 -18.32 -2.92
C LYS A 206 -11.18 -17.40 -1.75
N GLN A 207 -11.53 -17.97 -0.61
CA GLN A 207 -11.91 -17.24 0.60
C GLN A 207 -11.44 -17.99 1.84
N LEU A 208 -11.35 -17.28 2.97
CA LEU A 208 -10.97 -17.86 4.26
C LEU A 208 -11.90 -19.06 4.60
N PRO A 209 -11.37 -20.28 4.76
CA PRO A 209 -12.18 -21.46 5.05
C PRO A 209 -12.86 -21.39 6.42
N SER A 210 -13.90 -22.21 6.62
CA SER A 210 -14.45 -22.51 7.95
C SER A 210 -13.42 -23.26 8.79
N ALA A 211 -13.62 -23.31 10.11
CA ALA A 211 -12.71 -24.05 10.99
C ALA A 211 -12.57 -25.52 10.57
N LYS A 212 -13.68 -26.19 10.23
CA LYS A 212 -13.68 -27.59 9.80
C LYS A 212 -12.84 -27.80 8.54
N THR A 213 -13.06 -26.98 7.49
CA THR A 213 -12.29 -27.06 6.24
C THR A 213 -10.82 -26.70 6.48
N TYR A 214 -10.53 -25.75 7.37
CA TYR A 214 -9.15 -25.38 7.72
C TYR A 214 -8.39 -26.54 8.40
N LEU A 215 -9.03 -27.23 9.35
CA LEU A 215 -8.45 -28.40 10.02
C LEU A 215 -8.27 -29.59 9.06
N GLU A 216 -9.15 -29.74 8.07
CA GLU A 216 -9.00 -30.75 7.02
C GLU A 216 -7.78 -30.43 6.13
N LEU A 217 -7.58 -29.17 5.73
CA LEU A 217 -6.38 -28.73 4.99
C LEU A 217 -5.09 -28.99 5.79
N ILE A 218 -5.11 -28.73 7.11
CA ILE A 218 -3.98 -29.05 8.02
C ILE A 218 -3.70 -30.56 8.01
N SER A 219 -4.74 -31.38 8.17
CA SER A 219 -4.63 -32.84 8.21
C SER A 219 -4.08 -33.40 6.89
N VAL A 220 -4.52 -32.84 5.76
CA VAL A 220 -4.01 -33.20 4.42
C VAL A 220 -2.52 -32.87 4.30
N CYS A 221 -2.08 -31.68 4.71
CA CYS A 221 -0.67 -31.32 4.69
C CYS A 221 0.16 -32.23 5.60
N GLN A 222 -0.31 -32.52 6.82
CA GLN A 222 0.37 -33.42 7.76
C GLN A 222 0.52 -34.84 7.20
N ALA A 223 -0.51 -35.36 6.52
CA ALA A 223 -0.43 -36.66 5.85
C ALA A 223 0.58 -36.67 4.70
N ILE A 224 0.82 -35.53 4.05
CA ILE A 224 1.84 -35.38 3.01
C ILE A 224 3.25 -35.27 3.64
N PHE A 225 3.39 -34.56 4.76
CA PHE A 225 4.65 -34.44 5.52
C PHE A 225 5.19 -35.80 6.01
N ALA A 226 4.29 -36.75 6.27
CA ALA A 226 4.63 -38.10 6.73
C ALA A 226 5.15 -39.05 5.61
N ARG A 227 5.24 -38.59 4.35
CA ARG A 227 5.73 -39.41 3.24
C ARG A 227 7.25 -39.28 3.11
N ASP A 228 7.96 -40.40 2.92
CA ASP A 228 9.42 -40.45 2.88
C ASP A 228 10.09 -39.57 1.80
N ASN A 229 9.38 -39.27 0.70
CA ASN A 229 9.89 -38.47 -0.42
C ASN A 229 9.30 -37.04 -0.49
N ASN A 230 8.70 -36.52 0.60
CA ASN A 230 8.20 -35.15 0.59
C ASN A 230 9.31 -34.15 0.95
N PRO A 231 9.47 -33.04 0.20
CA PRO A 231 10.52 -32.04 0.49
C PRO A 231 10.31 -31.25 1.78
N HIS A 232 9.17 -31.41 2.47
CA HIS A 232 8.82 -30.68 3.67
C HIS A 232 8.23 -31.62 4.72
N HIS A 233 8.64 -31.49 5.97
CA HIS A 233 8.18 -32.29 7.09
C HIS A 233 7.47 -31.46 8.17
N SER A 234 7.33 -30.16 7.94
CA SER A 234 6.65 -29.25 8.85
C SER A 234 6.06 -28.04 8.11
N PHE A 235 5.11 -27.35 8.74
CA PHE A 235 4.58 -26.10 8.19
C PHE A 235 5.64 -24.99 8.04
N PRO A 236 6.61 -24.83 8.96
CA PRO A 236 7.76 -23.94 8.76
C PRO A 236 8.56 -24.22 7.48
N GLU A 237 8.84 -25.48 7.19
CA GLU A 237 9.54 -25.85 5.95
C GLU A 237 8.71 -25.54 4.70
N LEU A 238 7.42 -25.87 4.72
CA LEU A 238 6.49 -25.54 3.63
C LEU A 238 6.45 -24.03 3.37
N SER A 239 6.24 -23.23 4.40
CA SER A 239 6.13 -21.77 4.27
C SER A 239 7.45 -21.14 3.81
N HIS A 240 8.58 -21.67 4.28
CA HIS A 240 9.90 -21.28 3.80
C HIS A 240 10.09 -21.60 2.31
N ALA A 241 9.66 -22.78 1.83
CA ALA A 241 9.76 -23.13 0.42
C ALA A 241 8.84 -22.28 -0.47
N ALA A 242 7.63 -21.96 0.00
CA ALA A 242 6.75 -20.99 -0.65
C ALA A 242 7.43 -19.61 -0.76
N TRP A 243 8.13 -19.19 0.30
CA TRP A 243 8.91 -17.95 0.31
C TRP A 243 10.08 -17.98 -0.68
N ILE A 244 10.88 -19.06 -0.77
CA ILE A 244 11.97 -19.16 -1.75
C ILE A 244 11.42 -19.08 -3.18
N THR A 245 10.36 -19.84 -3.47
CA THR A 245 9.80 -19.94 -4.82
C THR A 245 9.34 -18.57 -5.32
N THR A 246 8.66 -17.83 -4.45
CA THR A 246 8.16 -16.47 -4.78
C THR A 246 9.25 -15.40 -4.75
N SER A 247 10.31 -15.58 -3.94
CA SER A 247 11.41 -14.62 -3.86
C SER A 247 12.44 -14.80 -4.99
N SER A 248 12.64 -16.04 -5.47
CA SER A 248 13.56 -16.36 -6.57
C SER A 248 12.95 -16.04 -7.93
N GLY A 249 11.63 -16.14 -8.07
CA GLY A 249 10.89 -15.70 -9.26
C GLY A 249 10.85 -14.18 -9.47
N ASN A 250 11.38 -13.40 -8.52
CA ASN A 250 11.51 -11.93 -8.61
C ASN A 250 12.87 -11.48 -9.21
N GLN A 251 13.72 -12.40 -9.65
CA GLN A 251 14.73 -12.01 -10.64
C GLN A 251 14.03 -11.84 -11.98
N PRO A 252 14.09 -10.66 -12.62
CA PRO A 252 13.51 -10.49 -13.94
C PRO A 252 14.14 -11.54 -14.86
N LYS A 253 13.29 -12.38 -15.48
CA LYS A 253 13.71 -13.13 -16.66
C LYS A 253 14.28 -12.09 -17.61
N THR A 254 15.59 -12.19 -17.85
CA THR A 254 16.32 -11.31 -18.75
C THR A 254 15.69 -11.39 -20.13
N GLY A 255 14.78 -10.46 -20.43
CA GLY A 255 14.05 -10.45 -21.71
C GLY A 255 12.77 -9.62 -21.77
N GLU A 256 12.02 -9.45 -20.68
CA GLU A 256 10.80 -8.61 -20.68
C GLU A 256 11.09 -7.23 -20.08
N ARG A 257 11.05 -6.17 -20.89
CA ARG A 257 11.10 -4.79 -20.38
C ARG A 257 9.84 -4.52 -19.56
N THR A 258 10.00 -4.47 -18.23
CA THR A 258 8.91 -4.11 -17.31
C THR A 258 8.67 -2.60 -17.33
N PHE A 259 7.42 -2.17 -17.14
CA PHE A 259 7.11 -0.74 -17.12
C PHE A 259 7.57 -0.10 -15.81
N GLY A 260 7.83 1.21 -15.83
CA GLY A 260 8.17 1.99 -14.64
C GLY A 260 7.01 2.87 -14.19
N TRP A 261 6.82 2.96 -12.87
CA TRP A 261 5.77 3.77 -12.26
C TRP A 261 6.32 4.62 -11.12
N ILE A 262 5.98 5.91 -11.11
CA ILE A 262 6.25 6.79 -9.96
C ILE A 262 5.00 6.87 -9.08
N PHE A 263 5.15 6.63 -7.78
CA PHE A 263 4.11 6.79 -6.77
C PHE A 263 4.42 8.00 -5.90
N GLN A 264 3.59 9.04 -5.97
CA GLN A 264 3.83 10.32 -5.30
C GLN A 264 3.16 10.36 -3.92
N GLY A 265 3.91 10.75 -2.89
CA GLY A 265 3.45 10.97 -1.52
C GLY A 265 3.69 12.40 -1.04
N ASN A 266 2.75 12.94 -0.27
CA ASN A 266 2.82 14.31 0.22
C ASN A 266 3.14 14.36 1.73
N PRO A 267 4.28 14.95 2.13
CA PRO A 267 4.73 14.97 3.52
C PRO A 267 3.80 15.76 4.46
N LYS A 268 2.90 16.60 3.92
CA LYS A 268 1.88 17.27 4.73
C LYS A 268 0.84 16.29 5.28
N TYR A 269 0.59 15.20 4.57
CA TYR A 269 -0.49 14.26 4.88
C TYR A 269 0.03 12.88 5.29
N TYR A 270 1.24 12.53 4.85
CA TYR A 270 1.81 11.20 5.05
C TYR A 270 3.31 11.30 5.29
N ASP A 271 3.82 10.69 6.35
CA ASP A 271 5.26 10.61 6.64
C ASP A 271 5.93 9.60 5.70
N VAL A 272 6.12 10.00 4.44
CA VAL A 272 6.71 9.15 3.41
C VAL A 272 8.15 8.77 3.76
N THR A 273 8.90 9.69 4.36
CA THR A 273 10.32 9.47 4.70
C THR A 273 10.44 8.46 5.83
N GLY A 274 9.63 8.59 6.89
CA GLY A 274 9.56 7.59 7.96
C GLY A 274 9.15 6.21 7.42
N ALA A 275 8.10 6.16 6.59
CA ALA A 275 7.64 4.93 5.97
C ALA A 275 8.72 4.26 5.11
N VAL A 276 9.44 5.01 4.27
CA VAL A 276 10.53 4.46 3.46
C VAL A 276 11.69 3.94 4.31
N LYS A 277 12.05 4.64 5.38
CA LYS A 277 13.14 4.21 6.28
C LYS A 277 12.79 2.92 7.01
N GLU A 278 11.58 2.85 7.55
CA GLU A 278 11.17 1.79 8.47
C GLU A 278 10.57 0.56 7.78
N LEU A 279 9.98 0.71 6.60
CA LEU A 279 9.25 -0.35 5.90
C LEU A 279 10.07 -1.00 4.79
N ASP A 280 9.86 -2.30 4.56
CA ASP A 280 10.40 -3.04 3.40
C ASP A 280 9.34 -3.25 2.31
N VAL A 281 8.07 -3.24 2.69
CA VAL A 281 6.93 -3.28 1.76
C VAL A 281 6.00 -2.14 2.11
N ILE A 282 5.71 -1.29 1.13
CA ILE A 282 4.77 -0.19 1.28
C ILE A 282 3.55 -0.43 0.41
N THR A 283 2.38 -0.19 0.97
CA THR A 283 1.11 -0.30 0.25
C THR A 283 0.76 1.07 -0.29
N TRP A 284 0.44 1.16 -1.58
CA TRP A 284 0.17 2.44 -2.23
C TRP A 284 -1.13 2.41 -3.01
N SER A 285 -1.93 3.47 -2.87
CA SER A 285 -3.19 3.60 -3.62
C SER A 285 -2.96 3.84 -5.11
N VAL A 286 -3.76 3.18 -5.94
CA VAL A 286 -3.73 3.26 -7.41
C VAL A 286 -5.00 3.94 -7.91
N LYS A 287 -4.94 5.26 -8.08
CA LYS A 287 -6.10 6.03 -8.58
C LYS A 287 -6.23 5.96 -10.09
N GLN A 288 -5.14 5.70 -10.80
CA GLN A 288 -5.12 5.60 -12.26
C GLN A 288 -4.19 4.49 -12.75
N TYR A 289 -4.34 4.10 -14.02
CA TYR A 289 -3.57 3.02 -14.65
C TYR A 289 -3.74 1.62 -14.05
N GLN A 290 -4.82 1.36 -13.30
CA GLN A 290 -5.09 0.05 -12.65
C GLN A 290 -5.02 -1.16 -13.61
N LYS A 291 -5.41 -0.99 -14.88
CA LYS A 291 -5.35 -2.06 -15.88
C LYS A 291 -3.93 -2.28 -16.44
N GLN A 292 -3.07 -1.28 -16.35
CA GLN A 292 -1.73 -1.25 -16.96
C GLN A 292 -0.64 -1.57 -15.94
N ILE A 293 -0.81 -1.16 -14.68
CA ILE A 293 0.10 -1.53 -13.59
C ILE A 293 -0.01 -3.04 -13.39
N LYS A 294 1.13 -3.72 -13.40
CA LYS A 294 1.22 -5.16 -13.24
C LYS A 294 2.26 -5.55 -12.20
N LYS A 295 2.02 -6.70 -11.58
CA LYS A 295 3.03 -7.39 -10.79
C LYS A 295 4.34 -7.52 -11.59
N GLY A 296 5.46 -7.21 -10.96
CA GLY A 296 6.80 -7.23 -11.57
C GLY A 296 7.22 -5.90 -12.20
N ASP A 297 6.33 -4.93 -12.35
CA ASP A 297 6.71 -3.59 -12.79
C ASP A 297 7.62 -2.88 -11.79
N ARG A 298 8.46 -1.98 -12.31
CA ARG A 298 9.34 -1.11 -11.52
C ARG A 298 8.52 -0.01 -10.85
N ALA A 299 8.81 0.25 -9.58
CA ALA A 299 8.17 1.29 -8.79
C ALA A 299 9.20 2.26 -8.22
N TYR A 300 8.87 3.55 -8.21
CA TYR A 300 9.69 4.60 -7.60
C TYR A 300 8.81 5.46 -6.69
N ILE A 301 9.27 5.70 -5.46
CA ILE A 301 8.53 6.51 -4.48
C ILE A 301 9.02 7.95 -4.56
N TRP A 302 8.11 8.87 -4.89
CA TRP A 302 8.37 10.30 -5.03
C TRP A 302 7.84 11.09 -3.85
N LEU A 303 8.71 11.84 -3.17
CA LEU A 303 8.34 12.81 -2.16
C LEU A 303 7.93 14.13 -2.84
N SER A 304 6.70 14.60 -2.65
CA SER A 304 6.24 15.88 -3.20
C SER A 304 6.70 17.07 -2.33
N GLY A 305 6.76 18.26 -2.92
CA GLY A 305 7.19 19.48 -2.22
C GLY A 305 8.24 20.27 -3.02
N PRO A 306 8.78 21.37 -2.48
CA PRO A 306 9.85 22.14 -3.11
C PRO A 306 11.09 21.27 -3.41
N GLU A 307 11.56 20.50 -2.44
CA GLU A 307 12.67 19.53 -2.56
C GLU A 307 12.18 18.16 -3.07
N GLY A 308 11.23 18.16 -4.01
CA GLY A 308 10.57 16.93 -4.43
C GLY A 308 11.51 16.02 -5.23
N GLY A 309 11.36 14.70 -5.10
CA GLY A 309 12.25 13.77 -5.80
C GLY A 309 11.98 12.30 -5.46
N ILE A 310 12.69 11.39 -6.12
CA ILE A 310 12.63 9.95 -5.82
C ILE A 310 13.47 9.65 -4.58
N ILE A 311 12.81 9.09 -3.56
CA ILE A 311 13.43 8.71 -2.29
C ILE A 311 13.50 7.19 -2.09
N ALA A 312 12.89 6.40 -2.99
CA ALA A 312 13.07 4.94 -3.01
C ALA A 312 12.77 4.33 -4.38
N SER A 313 13.34 3.17 -4.64
CA SER A 313 12.99 2.27 -5.76
C SER A 313 12.41 0.97 -5.24
N GLY A 314 11.75 0.19 -6.09
CA GLY A 314 11.17 -1.10 -5.73
C GLY A 314 10.50 -1.84 -6.88
N VAL A 315 9.84 -2.94 -6.53
CA VAL A 315 9.09 -3.80 -7.47
C VAL A 315 7.67 -4.00 -6.96
N ILE A 316 6.70 -3.93 -7.87
CA ILE A 316 5.29 -4.17 -7.56
C ILE A 316 5.06 -5.67 -7.34
N LEU A 317 4.51 -6.05 -6.19
CA LEU A 317 4.34 -7.45 -5.77
C LEU A 317 3.03 -8.10 -6.21
N CYS A 318 2.01 -7.29 -6.53
CA CYS A 318 0.68 -7.76 -6.91
C CYS A 318 0.06 -6.87 -7.98
N ASP A 319 -0.85 -7.42 -8.77
CA ASP A 319 -1.73 -6.61 -9.62
C ASP A 319 -2.59 -5.68 -8.73
N PRO A 320 -3.12 -4.56 -9.25
CA PRO A 320 -3.99 -3.69 -8.48
C PRO A 320 -5.23 -4.44 -7.95
N GLU A 321 -5.38 -4.42 -6.63
CA GLU A 321 -6.46 -5.11 -5.91
C GLU A 321 -7.32 -4.10 -5.16
N ILE A 322 -8.64 -4.27 -5.20
CA ILE A 322 -9.55 -3.47 -4.38
C ILE A 322 -9.41 -3.94 -2.93
N ARG A 323 -8.90 -3.05 -2.07
CA ARG A 323 -8.76 -3.32 -0.64
C ARG A 323 -9.43 -2.19 0.14
N GLU A 324 -10.23 -2.57 1.13
CA GLU A 324 -10.67 -1.64 2.17
C GLU A 324 -9.51 -1.37 3.13
N ASN A 325 -9.20 -0.10 3.37
CA ASN A 325 -8.29 0.32 4.41
C ASN A 325 -9.10 0.94 5.54
N ASP A 326 -9.15 0.34 6.71
CA ASP A 326 -9.88 0.92 7.85
C ASP A 326 -9.10 0.84 9.14
N GLU A 327 -7.81 0.55 9.00
CA GLU A 327 -6.87 0.61 10.07
C GLU A 327 -6.07 1.90 9.97
N PRO A 328 -5.75 2.50 11.12
CA PRO A 328 -4.92 3.68 11.20
C PRO A 328 -3.52 3.38 10.67
N ASP A 329 -3.13 4.08 9.60
CA ASP A 329 -1.78 3.99 9.08
C ASP A 329 -0.85 4.80 9.99
N PRO A 330 0.17 4.17 10.61
CA PRO A 330 1.08 4.85 11.53
C PRO A 330 1.98 5.86 10.82
N TYR A 331 1.87 6.07 9.51
CA TYR A 331 2.54 7.15 8.80
C TYR A 331 1.54 8.21 8.33
N ASP A 332 0.23 8.04 8.55
CA ASP A 332 -0.77 9.10 8.32
C ASP A 332 -0.54 10.26 9.28
N LEU A 333 -0.44 11.47 8.75
CA LEU A 333 -0.37 12.70 9.53
C LEU A 333 -1.69 13.48 9.46
N SER A 334 -2.56 13.14 8.52
CA SER A 334 -3.76 13.91 8.18
C SER A 334 -5.02 13.47 8.90
N GLY A 335 -5.07 12.22 9.38
CA GLY A 335 -6.28 11.58 9.92
C GLY A 335 -7.40 11.42 8.89
N ASN A 336 -7.11 11.65 7.60
CA ASN A 336 -8.08 11.71 6.50
C ASN A 336 -7.75 10.73 5.37
N ILE A 337 -7.07 9.62 5.67
CA ILE A 337 -6.89 8.56 4.67
C ILE A 337 -8.24 8.04 4.19
N ASN A 338 -8.35 7.82 2.88
CA ASN A 338 -9.54 7.22 2.29
C ASN A 338 -9.75 5.82 2.84
N THR A 339 -10.77 5.66 3.70
CA THR A 339 -11.05 4.39 4.35
C THR A 339 -12.00 3.47 3.55
N LYS A 340 -12.34 3.90 2.33
CA LYS A 340 -13.19 3.13 1.42
C LYS A 340 -12.36 2.13 0.62
N GLU A 341 -13.04 1.12 0.09
CA GLU A 341 -12.49 0.20 -0.90
C GLU A 341 -11.78 0.97 -2.01
N THR A 342 -10.45 0.87 -2.04
CA THR A 342 -9.60 1.57 -2.99
C THR A 342 -8.67 0.56 -3.65
N PRO A 343 -8.44 0.66 -4.97
CA PRO A 343 -7.41 -0.12 -5.64
C PRO A 343 -6.03 0.23 -5.06
N VAL A 344 -5.27 -0.78 -4.65
CA VAL A 344 -3.92 -0.62 -4.10
C VAL A 344 -2.97 -1.65 -4.70
N VAL A 345 -1.67 -1.38 -4.59
CA VAL A 345 -0.60 -2.36 -4.83
C VAL A 345 0.35 -2.38 -3.65
N ASP A 346 1.02 -3.51 -3.45
CA ASP A 346 2.14 -3.64 -2.52
C ASP A 346 3.46 -3.48 -3.30
N ILE A 347 4.34 -2.62 -2.80
CA ILE A 347 5.63 -2.32 -3.42
C ILE A 347 6.73 -2.78 -2.47
N LYS A 348 7.55 -3.73 -2.91
CA LYS A 348 8.78 -4.12 -2.17
C LYS A 348 9.86 -3.10 -2.46
N LEU A 349 10.30 -2.38 -1.44
CA LEU A 349 11.38 -1.41 -1.56
C LEU A 349 12.71 -2.15 -1.76
N LYS A 350 13.54 -1.64 -2.68
CA LYS A 350 14.84 -2.19 -3.03
C LYS A 350 15.95 -1.23 -2.62
N ASP A 351 15.94 -0.02 -3.16
CA ASP A 351 16.93 1.00 -2.85
C ASP A 351 16.25 2.13 -2.06
N LYS A 352 16.66 2.37 -0.80
CA LYS A 352 16.12 3.42 0.08
C LYS A 352 17.03 4.65 0.01
N LEU A 353 16.63 5.64 -0.79
CA LEU A 353 17.45 6.79 -1.19
C LEU A 353 17.16 8.05 -0.35
N THR A 354 16.74 7.90 0.91
CA THR A 354 16.29 9.07 1.70
C THR A 354 17.38 10.10 1.96
N ASN A 355 18.66 9.71 1.83
CA ASN A 355 19.81 10.60 2.00
C ASN A 355 20.48 10.99 0.67
N THR A 356 20.10 10.34 -0.43
CA THR A 356 20.67 10.51 -1.78
C THR A 356 19.56 10.51 -2.81
N ALA A 357 18.52 11.30 -2.53
CA ALA A 357 17.32 11.35 -3.35
C ALA A 357 17.67 11.84 -4.76
N ILE A 358 17.02 11.26 -5.78
CA ILE A 358 17.08 11.80 -7.13
C ILE A 358 16.11 12.99 -7.17
N SER A 359 16.68 14.18 -7.21
CA SER A 359 15.92 15.42 -7.05
C SER A 359 15.07 15.76 -8.29
N ARG A 360 14.09 16.65 -8.13
CA ARG A 360 13.37 17.25 -9.25
C ARG A 360 14.34 17.99 -10.16
N GLU A 361 15.36 18.61 -9.60
CA GLU A 361 16.42 19.30 -10.31
C GLU A 361 17.18 18.32 -11.22
N ASP A 362 17.47 17.11 -10.75
CA ASP A 362 18.08 16.05 -11.58
C ASP A 362 17.18 15.64 -12.76
N PHE A 363 15.86 15.58 -12.54
CA PHE A 363 14.89 15.32 -13.61
C PHE A 363 14.88 16.45 -14.64
N LEU A 364 14.85 17.70 -14.20
CA LEU A 364 14.86 18.88 -15.08
C LEU A 364 16.19 19.05 -15.82
N ALA A 365 17.27 18.55 -15.22
CA ALA A 365 18.62 18.58 -15.74
C ALA A 365 18.91 17.55 -16.84
N ASP A 366 18.02 16.60 -17.11
CA ASP A 366 18.15 15.59 -18.17
C ASP A 366 17.06 15.70 -19.24
N GLU A 367 17.45 15.77 -20.51
CA GLU A 367 16.53 15.88 -21.66
C GLU A 367 15.45 14.81 -21.67
N ARG A 368 15.77 13.59 -21.22
CA ARG A 368 14.87 12.42 -21.28
C ARG A 368 13.87 12.41 -20.13
N LEU A 369 14.21 13.03 -19.00
CA LEU A 369 13.39 13.05 -17.79
C LEU A 369 12.58 14.34 -17.60
N LYS A 370 13.02 15.48 -18.15
CA LYS A 370 12.38 16.79 -17.96
C LYS A 370 10.90 16.83 -18.39
N SER A 371 10.49 15.92 -19.27
CA SER A 371 9.12 15.80 -19.78
C SER A 371 8.29 14.72 -19.08
N ALA A 372 8.83 14.02 -18.07
CA ALA A 372 8.11 13.00 -17.32
C ALA A 372 6.82 13.56 -16.73
N SER A 373 5.76 12.74 -16.68
CA SER A 373 4.43 13.20 -16.27
C SER A 373 4.37 13.72 -14.84
N ILE A 374 5.26 13.27 -13.95
CA ILE A 374 5.40 13.82 -12.60
C ILE A 374 5.86 15.28 -12.61
N ILE A 375 6.65 15.69 -13.61
CA ILE A 375 7.16 17.06 -13.78
C ILE A 375 6.11 17.94 -14.45
N THR A 376 5.54 17.46 -15.56
CA THR A 376 4.61 18.25 -16.39
C THR A 376 3.19 18.28 -15.84
N PHE A 377 2.81 17.31 -15.01
CA PHE A 377 1.47 17.19 -14.43
C PHE A 377 1.52 16.66 -12.97
N PRO A 378 2.02 17.43 -11.99
CA PRO A 378 2.30 16.94 -10.62
C PRO A 378 1.07 16.67 -9.74
N ASN A 379 -0.16 16.75 -10.27
CA ASN A 379 -1.40 16.69 -9.46
C ASN A 379 -2.02 15.29 -9.32
N ALA A 380 -1.33 14.23 -9.76
CA ALA A 380 -1.78 12.84 -9.65
C ALA A 380 -0.97 12.05 -8.60
N THR A 381 -1.40 10.81 -8.33
CA THR A 381 -0.78 9.96 -7.29
C THR A 381 0.12 8.86 -7.84
N ASN A 382 -0.03 8.52 -9.12
CA ASN A 382 0.74 7.48 -9.81
C ASN A 382 1.05 7.97 -11.22
N TYR A 383 2.25 7.75 -11.73
CA TYR A 383 2.68 8.23 -13.05
C TYR A 383 3.33 7.12 -13.83
N ARG A 384 2.96 7.01 -15.11
CA ARG A 384 3.63 6.10 -16.03
C ARG A 384 4.95 6.71 -16.49
N LEU A 385 6.00 5.91 -16.50
CA LEU A 385 7.27 6.21 -17.16
C LEU A 385 7.33 5.49 -18.50
N THR A 386 8.01 6.11 -19.47
CA THR A 386 8.48 5.36 -20.64
C THR A 386 9.57 4.37 -20.22
N SER A 387 9.84 3.35 -21.03
CA SER A 387 10.95 2.43 -20.75
C SER A 387 12.27 3.18 -20.64
N GLU A 388 12.52 4.14 -21.54
CA GLU A 388 13.71 4.98 -21.49
C GLU A 388 13.81 5.75 -20.17
N GLN A 389 12.75 6.42 -19.71
CA GLN A 389 12.77 7.17 -18.45
C GLN A 389 13.06 6.27 -17.24
N ALA A 390 12.44 5.09 -17.18
CA ALA A 390 12.69 4.15 -16.11
C ALA A 390 14.14 3.61 -16.14
N ASP A 391 14.67 3.32 -17.34
CA ASP A 391 16.06 2.87 -17.50
C ASP A 391 17.07 3.96 -17.07
N ILE A 392 16.76 5.25 -17.34
CA ILE A 392 17.60 6.36 -16.86
C ILE A 392 17.55 6.48 -15.33
N ILE A 393 16.38 6.38 -14.71
CA ILE A 393 16.25 6.41 -13.25
C ILE A 393 17.03 5.24 -12.64
N ASP A 394 16.92 4.02 -13.19
CA ASP A 394 17.70 2.87 -12.74
C ASP A 394 19.22 3.12 -12.87
N SER A 395 19.65 3.79 -13.95
CA SER A 395 21.05 4.18 -14.14
C SER A 395 21.54 5.22 -13.12
N MET A 396 20.66 6.11 -12.65
CA MET A 396 20.98 7.07 -11.60
C MET A 396 21.18 6.36 -10.26
N ILE A 397 20.33 5.37 -9.98
CA ILE A 397 20.39 4.58 -8.74
C ILE A 397 21.65 3.70 -8.70
N ASN A 398 22.00 3.06 -9.81
CA ASN A 398 23.14 2.15 -9.87
C ASN A 398 24.49 2.83 -10.17
N GLY A 399 24.51 4.17 -10.30
CA GLY A 399 25.72 4.94 -10.52
C GLY A 399 26.29 4.88 -11.94
N THR A 400 25.57 4.34 -12.92
CA THR A 400 26.01 4.28 -14.35
C THR A 400 25.48 5.44 -15.19
N TYR A 401 24.71 6.34 -14.58
CA TYR A 401 24.07 7.47 -15.23
C TYR A 401 25.05 8.41 -15.92
N LYS A 402 24.72 8.76 -17.17
CA LYS A 402 25.35 9.84 -17.94
C LYS A 402 24.29 10.87 -18.30
N ARG A 403 24.47 12.08 -17.78
CA ARG A 403 23.58 13.22 -18.01
C ARG A 403 23.58 13.64 -19.47
N ILE A 404 22.38 13.85 -20.02
CA ILE A 404 22.19 14.51 -21.31
C ILE A 404 21.52 15.86 -21.05
N ALA A 405 22.27 16.95 -21.24
CA ALA A 405 21.76 18.29 -20.99
C ALA A 405 20.52 18.59 -21.84
N PRO A 406 19.55 19.38 -21.33
CA PRO A 406 18.37 19.69 -22.09
C PRO A 406 18.72 20.43 -23.38
N LYS A 407 18.13 20.03 -24.51
CA LYS A 407 18.17 20.83 -25.73
C LYS A 407 17.45 22.15 -25.44
N ILE A 408 18.19 23.24 -25.46
CA ILE A 408 17.64 24.59 -25.52
C ILE A 408 16.97 24.67 -26.89
N SER A 409 15.66 24.44 -26.94
CA SER A 409 14.91 24.81 -28.13
C SER A 409 14.89 26.33 -28.15
N ASP A 410 15.64 26.93 -29.06
CA ASP A 410 15.44 28.29 -29.52
C ASP A 410 13.98 28.43 -29.95
N LYS A 411 13.10 28.81 -29.01
CA LYS A 411 11.76 29.30 -29.34
C LYS A 411 11.88 30.76 -29.78
N THR A 412 12.61 30.98 -30.86
CA THR A 412 12.59 32.20 -31.65
C THR A 412 11.65 31.99 -32.83
N SER A 413 10.51 32.70 -32.78
CA SER A 413 9.74 33.22 -33.92
C SER A 413 9.38 32.28 -35.09
N ALA A 414 8.78 31.13 -34.81
CA ALA A 414 7.79 30.57 -35.73
C ALA A 414 6.50 30.41 -34.93
N GLN A 415 5.41 31.07 -35.34
CA GLN A 415 4.09 30.95 -34.70
C GLN A 415 3.69 29.46 -34.63
N SER A 416 4.01 28.81 -33.52
CA SER A 416 3.53 27.46 -33.26
C SER A 416 2.04 27.58 -33.07
N ARG A 417 1.25 27.04 -34.00
CA ARG A 417 -0.20 27.01 -33.91
C ARG A 417 -0.59 26.45 -32.53
N ARG A 418 -1.26 27.25 -31.69
CA ARG A 418 -1.72 26.79 -30.39
C ARG A 418 -3.10 26.19 -30.55
N TYR A 419 -3.39 25.19 -29.73
CA TYR A 419 -4.64 24.43 -29.77
C TYR A 419 -5.38 24.62 -28.46
N TRP A 420 -6.67 24.91 -28.56
CA TRP A 420 -7.55 25.16 -27.42
C TRP A 420 -8.74 24.22 -27.47
N ILE A 421 -9.31 23.94 -26.29
CA ILE A 421 -10.60 23.26 -26.18
C ILE A 421 -11.54 24.15 -25.37
N TYR A 422 -12.77 24.30 -25.84
CA TYR A 422 -13.73 25.25 -25.31
C TYR A 422 -15.15 24.67 -25.31
N ALA A 423 -15.99 25.07 -24.36
CA ALA A 423 -17.38 24.65 -24.29
C ALA A 423 -18.30 25.87 -24.44
N PRO A 424 -19.11 25.97 -25.51
CA PRO A 424 -19.96 27.14 -25.77
C PRO A 424 -21.20 27.21 -24.89
N GLY A 425 -21.05 27.83 -23.73
CA GLY A 425 -22.08 27.94 -22.71
C GLY A 425 -22.33 26.63 -21.97
N GLN A 426 -23.22 26.67 -20.97
CA GLN A 426 -23.54 25.48 -20.18
C GLN A 426 -24.03 24.33 -21.06
N GLY A 427 -23.33 23.19 -21.02
CA GLY A 427 -23.67 22.02 -21.84
C GLY A 427 -23.48 22.23 -23.36
N SER A 428 -22.74 23.27 -23.75
CA SER A 428 -22.51 23.66 -25.15
C SER A 428 -23.77 24.15 -25.86
N SER A 429 -24.72 24.70 -25.09
CA SER A 429 -26.01 25.18 -25.57
C SER A 429 -25.93 26.31 -26.59
N LYS A 430 -24.84 27.08 -26.59
CA LYS A 430 -24.59 28.20 -27.51
C LYS A 430 -23.89 27.80 -28.80
N TRP A 431 -23.62 26.51 -29.01
CA TRP A 431 -22.83 26.06 -30.16
C TRP A 431 -23.41 26.49 -31.51
N GLU A 432 -24.69 26.19 -31.78
CA GLU A 432 -25.32 26.50 -33.07
C GLU A 432 -25.36 28.01 -33.34
N GLU A 433 -25.63 28.82 -32.30
CA GLU A 433 -25.64 30.28 -32.37
C GLU A 433 -24.24 30.84 -32.68
N PHE A 434 -23.24 30.46 -31.90
CA PHE A 434 -21.87 30.96 -32.06
C PHE A 434 -21.24 30.50 -33.37
N TYR A 435 -21.49 29.26 -33.77
CA TYR A 435 -20.99 28.72 -35.03
C TYR A 435 -21.62 29.44 -36.23
N SER A 436 -22.94 29.61 -36.26
CA SER A 436 -23.63 30.31 -37.35
C SER A 436 -23.24 31.79 -37.48
N GLN A 437 -22.90 32.44 -36.37
CA GLN A 437 -22.43 33.83 -36.35
C GLN A 437 -20.92 33.98 -36.55
N GLY A 438 -20.15 32.89 -36.57
CA GLY A 438 -18.70 32.92 -36.69
C GLY A 438 -17.99 33.57 -35.48
N ILE A 439 -18.58 33.46 -34.29
CA ILE A 439 -18.05 34.05 -33.04
C ILE A 439 -17.70 32.99 -32.01
N MET A 440 -16.92 33.38 -31.00
CA MET A 440 -16.67 32.59 -29.80
C MET A 440 -17.04 33.47 -28.60
N GLY A 441 -17.80 32.93 -27.65
CA GLY A 441 -18.23 33.64 -26.45
C GLY A 441 -17.66 33.02 -25.17
N ILE A 442 -17.84 33.66 -24.02
CA ILE A 442 -17.61 33.05 -22.71
C ILE A 442 -18.59 33.68 -21.71
N GLU A 443 -19.34 32.85 -20.99
CA GLU A 443 -20.37 33.31 -20.05
C GLU A 443 -19.74 33.99 -18.82
N TRP A 444 -19.75 35.32 -18.70
CA TRP A 444 -19.43 36.08 -17.48
C TRP A 444 -19.94 37.53 -17.59
N ASP A 445 -21.19 37.71 -18.03
CA ASP A 445 -21.71 38.99 -18.55
C ASP A 445 -21.59 40.18 -17.59
N LYS A 446 -21.71 39.95 -16.27
CA LYS A 446 -21.59 41.01 -15.25
C LYS A 446 -20.16 41.58 -15.15
N MET A 447 -19.16 40.86 -15.65
CA MET A 447 -17.77 41.33 -15.67
C MET A 447 -17.47 42.30 -16.82
N GLY A 448 -18.39 42.48 -17.76
CA GLY A 448 -18.18 43.36 -18.91
C GLY A 448 -16.95 42.99 -19.74
N ASP A 449 -16.19 43.97 -20.21
CA ASP A 449 -14.98 43.74 -20.99
C ASP A 449 -13.89 43.07 -20.13
N LEU A 450 -13.57 41.82 -20.44
CA LEU A 450 -12.56 41.04 -19.74
C LEU A 450 -11.14 41.62 -19.86
N LYS A 451 -10.86 42.47 -20.86
CA LYS A 451 -9.54 43.09 -21.04
C LYS A 451 -9.24 44.20 -20.04
N GLN A 452 -10.22 44.67 -19.28
CA GLN A 452 -10.01 45.72 -18.27
C GLN A 452 -9.27 45.23 -17.01
N TYR A 453 -9.21 43.91 -16.80
CA TYR A 453 -8.63 43.35 -15.58
C TYR A 453 -7.12 43.11 -15.74
N PRO A 454 -6.27 43.62 -14.82
CA PRO A 454 -4.81 43.57 -14.98
C PRO A 454 -4.18 42.22 -14.64
N SER A 455 -4.94 41.30 -14.01
CA SER A 455 -4.43 39.98 -13.63
C SER A 455 -5.53 38.94 -13.45
N ARG A 456 -5.13 37.66 -13.50
CA ARG A 456 -5.98 36.52 -13.10
C ARG A 456 -6.53 36.66 -11.68
N ALA A 457 -5.73 37.20 -10.75
CA ALA A 457 -6.14 37.43 -9.38
C ALA A 457 -7.24 38.50 -9.29
N ALA A 458 -7.15 39.56 -10.09
CA ALA A 458 -8.18 40.59 -10.18
C ALA A 458 -9.50 40.05 -10.76
N MET A 459 -9.44 39.22 -11.82
CA MET A 459 -10.62 38.52 -12.35
C MET A 459 -11.27 37.61 -11.30
N LYS A 460 -10.48 36.88 -10.51
CA LYS A 460 -11.01 36.05 -9.41
C LYS A 460 -11.67 36.88 -8.31
N ALA A 461 -11.10 38.03 -7.96
CA ALA A 461 -11.65 38.91 -6.93
C ALA A 461 -13.02 39.47 -7.35
N ILE A 462 -13.13 39.99 -8.57
CA ILE A 462 -14.40 40.53 -9.07
C ILE A 462 -15.46 39.44 -9.28
N MET A 463 -15.07 38.21 -9.67
CA MET A 463 -16.00 37.08 -9.75
C MET A 463 -16.63 36.77 -8.39
N LYS A 464 -15.85 36.81 -7.31
CA LYS A 464 -16.37 36.62 -5.95
C LYS A 464 -17.36 37.71 -5.54
N GLU A 465 -17.10 38.95 -5.94
CA GLU A 465 -17.99 40.08 -5.67
C GLU A 465 -19.31 39.98 -6.43
N LEU A 466 -19.28 39.64 -7.73
CA LEU A 466 -20.45 39.68 -8.61
C LEU A 466 -21.33 38.41 -8.58
N TYR A 467 -20.75 37.27 -8.19
CA TYR A 467 -21.38 35.96 -8.31
C TYR A 467 -21.40 35.14 -7.01
N GLY A 468 -20.76 35.61 -5.93
CA GLY A 468 -20.80 34.99 -4.60
C GLY A 468 -19.42 34.52 -4.13
N ALA A 469 -19.02 34.91 -2.91
CA ALA A 469 -17.68 34.68 -2.38
C ALA A 469 -17.37 33.22 -1.96
N GLU A 470 -18.41 32.40 -1.84
CA GLU A 470 -18.39 31.00 -1.44
C GLU A 470 -17.73 30.07 -2.46
N TYR A 471 -17.62 30.48 -3.72
CA TYR A 471 -17.00 29.68 -4.78
C TYR A 471 -15.49 29.96 -4.94
N SER A 472 -14.75 28.96 -5.42
CA SER A 472 -13.29 29.04 -5.59
C SER A 472 -12.85 29.93 -6.75
N TYR A 473 -13.61 29.95 -7.85
CA TYR A 473 -13.33 30.60 -9.16
C TYR A 473 -11.92 30.39 -9.73
N MET A 474 -11.15 29.41 -9.23
CA MET A 474 -9.78 29.19 -9.67
C MET A 474 -9.71 28.86 -11.17
N ASN A 475 -10.59 27.97 -11.64
CA ASN A 475 -10.64 27.58 -13.05
C ASN A 475 -11.34 28.64 -13.91
N SER A 476 -12.40 29.29 -13.41
CA SER A 476 -13.13 30.33 -14.14
C SER A 476 -12.25 31.54 -14.44
N ALA A 477 -11.50 32.02 -13.45
CA ALA A 477 -10.59 33.15 -13.62
C ALA A 477 -9.43 32.83 -14.56
N LEU A 478 -8.97 31.57 -14.59
CA LEU A 478 -8.01 31.11 -15.60
C LEU A 478 -8.65 31.15 -16.99
N ALA A 479 -9.83 30.55 -17.17
CA ALA A 479 -10.51 30.49 -18.47
C ALA A 479 -10.79 31.88 -19.06
N THR A 480 -11.31 32.83 -18.27
CA THR A 480 -11.55 34.20 -18.74
C THR A 480 -10.27 34.94 -19.08
N TRP A 481 -9.19 34.71 -18.33
CA TRP A 481 -7.90 35.31 -18.63
C TRP A 481 -7.32 34.81 -19.95
N GLN A 482 -7.36 33.49 -20.16
CA GLN A 482 -6.87 32.88 -21.38
C GLN A 482 -7.70 33.31 -22.59
N PHE A 483 -9.02 33.36 -22.45
CA PHE A 483 -9.93 33.83 -23.48
C PHE A 483 -9.63 35.28 -23.90
N ALA A 484 -9.38 36.17 -22.94
CA ALA A 484 -9.18 37.60 -23.22
C ALA A 484 -7.76 37.96 -23.67
N ASN A 485 -6.73 37.23 -23.20
CA ASN A 485 -5.33 37.63 -23.33
C ASN A 485 -4.42 36.62 -24.04
N GLU A 486 -4.76 35.33 -24.02
CA GLU A 486 -3.85 34.28 -24.52
C GLU A 486 -4.28 33.72 -25.87
N ILE A 487 -5.58 33.55 -26.13
CA ILE A 487 -6.10 33.13 -27.44
C ILE A 487 -5.84 34.23 -28.48
N GLN A 488 -5.27 33.87 -29.62
CA GLN A 488 -4.95 34.81 -30.70
C GLN A 488 -5.42 34.31 -32.07
N PRO A 489 -5.63 35.21 -33.04
CA PRO A 489 -5.87 34.82 -34.43
C PRO A 489 -4.79 33.85 -34.95
N GLY A 490 -5.24 32.74 -35.54
CA GLY A 490 -4.36 31.67 -36.03
C GLY A 490 -4.27 30.44 -35.11
N ASP A 491 -4.73 30.55 -33.86
CA ASP A 491 -4.94 29.40 -32.99
C ASP A 491 -6.09 28.51 -33.49
N ILE A 492 -6.04 27.22 -33.17
CA ILE A 492 -7.09 26.23 -33.49
C ILE A 492 -7.91 25.97 -32.23
N VAL A 493 -9.23 26.11 -32.32
CA VAL A 493 -10.15 25.91 -31.19
C VAL A 493 -11.08 24.75 -31.51
N TYR A 494 -11.10 23.74 -30.63
CA TYR A 494 -12.07 22.64 -30.68
C TYR A 494 -13.22 22.91 -29.72
N ALA A 495 -14.45 22.92 -30.23
CA ALA A 495 -15.65 23.01 -29.40
C ALA A 495 -15.98 21.63 -28.85
N LYS A 496 -16.17 21.50 -27.54
CA LYS A 496 -16.57 20.25 -26.88
C LYS A 496 -17.98 20.33 -26.32
N LYS A 497 -18.65 19.19 -26.19
CA LYS A 497 -19.89 18.97 -25.43
C LYS A 497 -19.64 17.93 -24.33
N GLY A 498 -19.74 18.35 -23.07
CA GLY A 498 -19.40 17.49 -21.93
C GLY A 498 -17.90 17.17 -21.86
N LEU A 499 -17.55 15.98 -21.35
CA LEU A 499 -16.16 15.54 -21.15
C LEU A 499 -15.60 14.73 -22.34
N TYR A 500 -16.47 14.14 -23.17
CA TYR A 500 -16.08 13.07 -24.09
C TYR A 500 -16.42 13.31 -25.56
N LYS A 501 -16.97 14.48 -25.93
CA LYS A 501 -17.41 14.76 -27.30
C LYS A 501 -16.87 16.09 -27.79
N VAL A 502 -16.20 16.09 -28.94
CA VAL A 502 -15.91 17.27 -29.75
C VAL A 502 -17.07 17.46 -30.73
N ILE A 503 -17.54 18.69 -30.90
CA ILE A 503 -18.71 19.05 -31.72
C ILE A 503 -18.38 19.99 -32.88
N GLY A 504 -17.15 20.51 -32.93
CA GLY A 504 -16.65 21.34 -34.02
C GLY A 504 -15.21 21.77 -33.82
#